data_AF-A0A558FKK4-F1
#
_entry.id   AF-A0A558FKK4-F1
#
_cell.length_a   1.000
_cell.length_b   1.000
_cell.length_c   1.000
_cell.angle_alpha   90.00
_cell.angle_beta   90.00
_cell.angle_gamma   90.00
#
_symmetry.space_group_name_H-M   'P 1'
#
loop_
_entity.id
_entity.type
_entity.pdbx_description
1 polymer ?
#
loop_
_entity_poly.entity_id
_entity_poly.type
_entity_poly.pdbx_seq_one_letter_code
_entity_poly.pdbx_strand_id
1 'polypeptide(L)'
;MKCLICQAAAKTVHALGDWSEVKCSAGCGHFRVSANLVAKMMLKHESFDLERTRRWLAMARHDESVPLISTYDYKVSLLHRDAEEKAATRSNRSRESVTSD
;
A
#
# COMPACT_ATOMS: atom_id res chain seq x y z
N MET A 1 16.46 -12.09 -1.84
CA MET A 1 15.10 -11.73 -1.39
C MET A 1 14.59 -10.56 -2.23
N LYS A 2 13.27 -10.43 -2.39
CA LYS A 2 12.64 -9.35 -3.17
C LYS A 2 12.03 -8.30 -2.23
N CYS A 3 11.96 -7.05 -2.69
CA CYS A 3 11.28 -5.98 -1.99
C CYS A 3 9.77 -6.27 -1.96
N LEU A 4 9.14 -6.16 -0.79
CA LEU A 4 7.70 -6.36 -0.66
C LEU A 4 6.87 -5.32 -1.41
N ILE A 5 7.45 -4.15 -1.70
CA ILE A 5 6.80 -3.05 -2.43
C ILE A 5 7.07 -3.19 -3.93
N CYS A 6 8.33 -3.04 -4.36
CA CYS A 6 8.69 -2.96 -5.78
C CYS A 6 9.15 -4.27 -6.42
N GLN A 7 9.21 -5.37 -5.68
CA GLN A 7 9.66 -6.69 -6.16
C GLN A 7 11.10 -6.74 -6.69
N ALA A 8 11.84 -5.63 -6.70
CA ALA A 8 13.25 -5.58 -7.03
C ALA A 8 14.11 -6.31 -5.99
N ALA A 9 15.37 -6.58 -6.31
CA ALA A 9 16.31 -7.18 -5.38
C ALA A 9 16.42 -6.33 -4.10
N ALA A 10 16.21 -6.96 -2.94
CA ALA A 10 16.30 -6.31 -1.64
C ALA A 10 16.92 -7.24 -0.61
N LYS A 11 17.52 -6.64 0.42
CA LYS A 11 18.01 -7.38 1.59
C LYS A 11 16.93 -7.42 2.64
N THR A 12 16.51 -8.61 3.05
CA THR A 12 15.65 -8.81 4.22
C THR A 12 16.56 -9.06 5.42
N VAL A 13 16.51 -8.17 6.42
CA VAL A 13 17.53 -8.10 7.49
C VAL A 13 17.10 -8.85 8.75
N HIS A 14 15.82 -8.79 9.11
CA HIS A 14 15.28 -9.44 10.29
C HIS A 14 13.80 -9.78 10.07
N ALA A 15 13.42 -10.98 10.50
CA ALA A 15 12.03 -11.48 10.49
C ALA A 15 11.65 -12.08 11.85
N LEU A 16 12.18 -11.54 12.96
CA LEU A 16 11.87 -12.04 14.30
C LEU A 16 10.52 -11.51 14.79
N GLY A 17 9.62 -12.45 15.06
CA GLY A 17 8.34 -12.26 15.76
C GLY A 17 7.24 -11.66 14.90
N ASP A 18 7.27 -10.34 14.70
CA ASP A 18 6.07 -9.58 14.34
C ASP A 18 6.21 -8.70 13.10
N TRP A 19 7.42 -8.58 12.55
CA TRP A 19 7.69 -7.74 11.38
C TRP A 19 8.85 -8.25 10.54
N SER A 20 8.84 -7.87 9.26
CA SER A 20 9.88 -8.13 8.28
C SER A 20 10.56 -6.80 7.90
N GLU A 21 11.86 -6.69 8.17
CA GLU A 21 12.65 -5.51 7.82
C GLU A 21 13.32 -5.69 6.45
N VAL A 22 13.09 -4.72 5.57
CA VAL A 22 13.51 -4.72 4.17
C VAL A 22 14.38 -3.50 3.90
N LYS A 23 15.55 -3.74 3.30
CA LYS A 23 16.44 -2.73 2.74
C LYS A 23 16.46 -2.86 1.23
N CYS A 24 15.74 -1.95 0.56
CA CYS A 24 15.61 -1.89 -0.88
C CYS A 24 16.51 -0.79 -1.45
N SER A 25 17.39 -1.16 -2.39
CA SER A 25 18.24 -0.21 -3.14
C SER A 25 17.55 0.43 -4.33
N ALA A 26 16.39 -0.08 -4.77
CA ALA A 26 15.63 0.42 -5.92
C ALA A 26 14.68 1.59 -5.58
N GLY A 27 14.92 2.32 -4.49
CA GLY A 27 14.19 3.54 -4.14
C GLY A 27 13.06 3.41 -3.11
N CYS A 28 12.71 2.22 -2.61
CA CYS A 28 11.83 2.10 -1.44
C CYS A 28 12.59 2.37 -0.12
N GLY A 29 13.92 2.24 -0.14
CA GLY A 29 14.78 2.47 1.01
C GLY A 29 14.64 1.39 2.08
N HIS A 30 14.84 1.79 3.34
CA HIS A 30 14.81 0.91 4.50
C HIS A 30 13.49 1.06 5.27
N PHE A 31 12.73 -0.03 5.44
CA PHE A 31 11.42 -0.04 6.09
C PHE A 31 11.12 -1.40 6.74
N ARG A 32 10.08 -1.44 7.57
CA ARG A 32 9.54 -2.67 8.16
C ARG A 32 8.10 -2.89 7.71
N VAL A 33 7.66 -4.15 7.68
CA VAL A 33 6.27 -4.53 7.41
C VAL A 33 5.81 -5.52 8.45
N SER A 34 4.65 -5.29 9.07
CA SER A 34 4.10 -6.25 10.04
C SER A 34 3.86 -7.62 9.39
N ALA A 35 4.25 -8.70 10.07
CA ALA A 35 4.11 -10.07 9.57
C ALA A 35 2.64 -10.41 9.27
N ASN A 36 1.72 -9.91 10.11
CA ASN A 36 0.29 -10.01 9.90
C ASN A 36 -0.19 -9.35 8.61
N LEU A 37 0.37 -8.19 8.24
CA LEU A 37 0.04 -7.54 6.97
C LEU A 37 0.60 -8.33 5.78
N VAL A 38 1.85 -8.78 5.87
CA VAL A 38 2.47 -9.61 4.82
C VAL A 38 1.62 -10.87 4.56
N ALA A 39 1.23 -11.59 5.62
CA ALA A 39 0.39 -12.77 5.52
C ALA A 39 -0.98 -12.47 4.88
N LYS A 40 -1.62 -11.35 5.27
CA LYS A 40 -2.91 -10.91 4.70
C LYS A 40 -2.79 -10.57 3.21
N MET A 41 -1.76 -9.84 2.82
CA MET A 41 -1.55 -9.46 1.42
C MET A 41 -1.25 -10.69 0.56
N MET A 42 -0.44 -11.62 1.06
CA MET A 42 -0.18 -12.90 0.38
C MET A 42 -1.46 -13.71 0.19
N LEU A 43 -2.28 -13.85 1.24
CA LEU A 43 -3.55 -14.60 1.19
C LEU A 43 -4.53 -14.00 0.17
N LYS A 44 -4.54 -12.67 0.03
CA LYS A 44 -5.42 -11.95 -0.90
C LYS A 44 -4.81 -11.69 -2.27
N HIS A 45 -3.57 -12.11 -2.50
CA HIS A 45 -2.78 -11.76 -3.68
C HIS A 45 -2.71 -10.24 -3.94
N GLU A 46 -2.70 -9.44 -2.87
CA GLU A 46 -2.58 -7.98 -2.94
C GLU A 46 -1.10 -7.56 -3.03
N SER A 47 -0.85 -6.40 -3.63
CA SER A 47 0.47 -5.79 -3.73
C SER A 47 0.41 -4.31 -3.33
N PHE A 48 1.54 -3.75 -2.92
CA PHE A 48 1.60 -2.32 -2.58
C PHE A 48 1.59 -1.47 -3.85
N ASP A 49 0.88 -0.34 -3.78
CA ASP A 49 1.06 0.75 -4.73
C ASP A 49 2.44 1.38 -4.54
N LEU A 50 3.27 1.31 -5.59
CA LEU A 50 4.67 1.74 -5.52
C LEU A 50 4.82 3.22 -5.17
N GLU A 51 4.08 4.09 -5.84
CA GLU A 51 4.23 5.53 -5.70
C GLU A 51 3.67 6.00 -4.35
N ARG A 52 2.48 5.49 -3.99
CA ARG A 52 1.83 5.84 -2.73
C ARG A 52 2.64 5.36 -1.54
N THR A 53 3.09 4.11 -1.56
CA THR A 53 3.90 3.58 -0.44
C THR A 53 5.24 4.30 -0.34
N ARG A 54 5.88 4.68 -1.45
CA ARG A 54 7.10 5.50 -1.40
C ARG A 54 6.85 6.89 -0.80
N ARG A 55 5.75 7.55 -1.17
CA ARG A 55 5.38 8.85 -0.61
C ARG A 55 5.11 8.75 0.89
N TRP A 56 4.38 7.73 1.31
CA TRP A 56 4.14 7.46 2.73
C TRP A 56 5.45 7.21 3.49
N LEU A 57 6.34 6.39 2.94
CA LEU A 57 7.66 6.13 3.54
C LEU A 57 8.52 7.39 3.66
N ALA A 58 8.47 8.29 2.67
CA ALA A 58 9.20 9.55 2.74
C ALA A 58 8.70 10.43 3.90
N MET A 59 7.38 10.48 4.12
CA MET A 59 6.79 11.22 5.23
C MET A 59 7.10 10.56 6.59
N ALA A 60 6.88 9.26 6.71
CA ALA A 60 7.07 8.52 7.96
C ALA A 60 8.53 8.51 8.45
N ARG A 61 9.51 8.66 7.54
CA ARG A 61 10.94 8.77 7.87
C ARG A 61 11.29 10.01 8.69
N HIS A 62 10.45 11.05 8.68
CA HIS A 62 10.68 12.23 9.51
C HIS A 62 10.50 11.92 11.00
N ASP A 63 9.61 10.97 11.32
CA ASP A 63 9.27 10.63 12.70
C ASP A 63 10.03 9.39 13.18
N GLU A 64 10.20 8.37 12.31
CA GLU A 64 10.89 7.12 12.63
C GLU A 64 11.93 6.78 11.55
N SER A 65 13.18 6.53 11.94
CA SER A 65 14.27 6.21 11.00
C SER A 65 14.01 4.97 10.14
N VAL A 66 13.29 3.98 10.68
CA VAL A 66 12.91 2.73 10.01
C VAL A 66 11.40 2.52 10.16
N PRO A 67 10.57 3.17 9.35
CA PRO A 67 9.12 3.18 9.53
C PRO A 67 8.53 1.77 9.38
N LEU A 68 7.58 1.44 10.27
CA LEU A 68 6.82 0.20 10.24
C LEU A 68 5.49 0.38 9.51
N ILE A 69 5.30 -0.36 8.42
CA ILE A 69 4.01 -0.47 7.73
C ILE A 69 3.15 -1.49 8.50
N SER A 70 2.21 -0.99 9.29
CA SER A 70 1.23 -1.80 10.00
C SER A 70 0.00 -2.09 9.13
N THR A 71 -0.86 -3.01 9.58
CA THR A 71 -2.18 -3.21 8.95
C THR A 71 -3.02 -1.93 8.98
N TYR A 72 -2.84 -1.05 9.98
CA TYR A 72 -3.56 0.21 10.09
C TYR A 72 -3.12 1.19 8.99
N ASP A 73 -1.81 1.43 8.85
CA ASP A 73 -1.25 2.31 7.82
C ASP A 73 -1.64 1.83 6.42
N TYR A 74 -1.61 0.52 6.21
CA TYR A 74 -2.05 -0.07 4.96
C TYR A 74 -3.52 0.26 4.65
N LYS A 75 -4.42 0.16 5.64
CA LYS A 75 -5.85 0.39 5.45
C LYS A 75 -6.24 1.87 5.34
N VAL A 76 -5.54 2.75 6.05
CA VAL A 76 -5.92 4.16 6.18
C VAL A 76 -5.18 5.04 5.17
N SER A 77 -3.93 4.69 4.86
CA SER A 77 -3.05 5.56 4.07
C SER A 77 -2.58 4.94 2.75
N LEU A 78 -2.57 3.61 2.61
CA LEU A 78 -2.07 2.93 1.41
C LEU A 78 -3.18 2.32 0.54
N LEU A 79 -4.30 1.89 1.14
CA LEU A 79 -5.51 1.50 0.43
C LEU A 79 -6.35 2.76 0.14
N HIS A 80 -6.36 3.21 -1.10
CA HIS A 80 -7.54 3.95 -1.56
C HIS A 80 -8.63 2.90 -1.75
N ARG A 81 -9.67 3.02 -0.94
CA ARG A 81 -10.98 2.52 -1.29
C ARG A 81 -11.30 3.19 -2.64
N ASP A 82 -11.48 2.41 -3.70
CA ASP A 82 -12.11 2.83 -4.97
C ASP A 82 -13.59 3.26 -4.75
N ALA A 83 -13.91 3.83 -3.58
CA ALA A 83 -15.23 4.29 -3.22
C ALA A 83 -15.56 5.66 -3.83
N GLU A 84 -14.57 6.42 -4.28
CA GLU A 84 -14.84 7.64 -5.06
C GLU A 84 -15.13 7.30 -6.52
N GLU A 85 -14.55 6.23 -7.08
CA GLU A 85 -14.83 5.82 -8.46
C GLU A 85 -16.25 5.24 -8.61
N LYS A 86 -16.73 4.48 -7.62
CA LYS A 86 -18.12 3.97 -7.60
C LYS A 86 -19.19 5.05 -7.39
N ALA A 87 -18.82 6.21 -6.82
CA ALA A 87 -19.73 7.35 -6.65
C ALA A 87 -19.88 8.14 -7.96
N ALA A 88 -18.80 8.28 -8.74
CA ALA A 88 -18.82 8.93 -10.05
C ALA A 88 -19.64 8.13 -11.09
N THR A 89 -19.59 6.80 -11.07
CA THR A 89 -20.37 5.97 -12.02
C THR A 89 -21.88 5.99 -11.73
N ARG A 90 -22.31 6.23 -10.49
CA ARG A 90 -23.73 6.33 -10.12
C ARG A 90 -24.34 7.69 -10.45
N SER A 91 -23.55 8.76 -10.51
CA SER A 91 -24.05 10.10 -10.84
C SER A 91 -24.37 10.27 -12.33
N ASN A 92 -23.59 9.64 -13.22
CA ASN A 92 -23.76 9.79 -14.67
C ASN A 92 -24.95 9.04 -15.28
N ARG A 93 -25.52 8.02 -14.60
CA ARG A 93 -26.64 7.24 -15.16
C ARG A 93 -28.02 7.90 -14.96
N SER A 94 -28.11 8.97 -14.17
CA SER A 94 -29.38 9.64 -13.86
C SER A 94 -29.73 10.82 -14.78
N ARG A 95 -28.93 11.11 -15.83
CA ARG A 95 -29.17 12.24 -16.74
C ARG A 95 -29.62 11.88 -18.15
N GLU A 96 -29.76 10.61 -18.50
CA GLU A 96 -30.19 10.19 -19.84
C GLU A 96 -31.47 9.35 -19.77
N SER A 97 -32.61 10.03 -19.96
CA SER A 97 -33.98 9.59 -20.31
C SER A 97 -34.95 10.46 -19.49
N VAL A 98 -35.75 11.35 -20.07
CA VAL A 98 -36.67 11.16 -21.19
C VAL A 98 -36.87 12.51 -21.91
N THR A 99 -36.66 12.53 -23.22
CA THR A 99 -37.23 13.52 -24.17
C THR A 99 -38.24 12.80 -25.07
N SER A 100 -39.26 13.54 -25.53
CA SER A 100 -40.36 13.16 -26.46
C SER A 100 -41.46 12.27 -25.88
N ASP A 101 -42.75 12.51 -26.11
CA ASP A 101 -43.49 13.43 -27.01
C ASP A 101 -44.70 14.04 -26.30
#